data_AF-A0A0Z8FTT9-F1
#
_entry.id   AF-A0A0Z8FTT9-F1
#
_cell.length_a   1.000
_cell.length_b   1.000
_cell.length_c   1.000
_cell.angle_alpha   90.00
_cell.angle_beta   90.00
_cell.angle_gamma   90.00
#
_symmetry.space_group_name_H-M   'P 1'
#
loop_
_entity.id
_entity.type
_entity.pdbx_description
1 polymer ?
#
loop_
_entity_poly.entity_id
_entity_poly.type
_entity_poly.pdbx_seq_one_letter_code
_entity_poly.pdbx_strand_id
1 'polypeptide(L)'
;MTKEFTQTQVEELKQALKDKNNAPHHRKIQALILYSECHNLTSVAKSVGFVHQTVRNLLNRYLSGGLEALLKENRGGRRRSYMTHEEEEVFLKEHLSSSLNGEFVTVNTLFKAYQDKLGYATTKDVFYQLLKRHGWVKESKDSLRGEIKLTQ
;
A
#
# COMPACT_ATOMS: atom_id res chain seq x y z
N MET A 1 25.36 -21.15 3.49
CA MET A 1 24.31 -21.99 2.87
C MET A 1 24.00 -21.44 1.49
N THR A 2 24.42 -22.14 0.45
CA THR A 2 23.93 -21.93 -0.92
C THR A 2 22.47 -22.36 -0.94
N LYS A 3 21.60 -21.45 -1.36
CA LYS A 3 20.19 -21.79 -1.61
C LYS A 3 20.11 -22.25 -3.05
N GLU A 4 19.75 -23.50 -3.25
CA GLU A 4 19.63 -24.13 -4.56
C GLU A 4 18.16 -24.17 -4.98
N PHE A 5 17.92 -23.98 -6.28
CA PHE A 5 16.60 -24.13 -6.86
C PHE A 5 16.36 -25.58 -7.25
N THR A 6 15.16 -26.08 -7.04
CA THR A 6 14.75 -27.36 -7.62
C THR A 6 14.52 -27.20 -9.12
N GLN A 7 14.63 -28.30 -9.86
CA GLN A 7 14.39 -28.30 -11.31
C GLN A 7 12.99 -27.78 -11.67
N THR A 8 12.00 -28.09 -10.84
CA THR A 8 10.62 -27.59 -10.95
C THR A 8 10.51 -26.07 -10.82
N GLN A 9 11.28 -25.46 -9.91
CA GLN A 9 11.31 -24.00 -9.71
C GLN A 9 11.95 -23.28 -10.90
N VAL A 10 12.99 -23.88 -11.50
CA VAL A 10 13.62 -23.33 -12.70
C VAL A 10 12.66 -23.37 -13.90
N GLU A 11 11.90 -24.46 -14.05
CA GLU A 11 10.87 -24.56 -15.10
C GLU A 11 9.74 -23.55 -14.90
N GLU A 12 9.26 -23.37 -13.67
CA GLU A 12 8.27 -22.33 -13.33
C GLU A 12 8.76 -20.93 -13.72
N LEU A 13 10.00 -20.58 -13.35
CA LEU A 13 10.59 -19.28 -13.71
C LEU A 13 10.74 -19.11 -15.23
N LYS A 14 11.09 -20.17 -15.96
CA LYS A 14 11.18 -20.16 -17.43
C LYS A 14 9.82 -19.98 -18.09
N GLN A 15 8.76 -20.60 -17.55
CA GLN A 15 7.39 -20.39 -18.01
C GLN A 15 6.95 -18.94 -17.74
N ALA A 16 7.17 -18.44 -16.53
CA ALA A 16 6.84 -17.08 -16.13
C ALA A 16 7.56 -16.01 -16.97
N LEU A 17 8.75 -16.32 -17.50
CA LEU A 17 9.49 -15.42 -18.39
C LEU A 17 8.84 -15.31 -19.79
N LYS A 18 8.17 -16.37 -20.27
CA LYS A 18 7.46 -16.35 -21.56
C LYS A 18 6.19 -15.52 -21.52
N ASP A 19 5.60 -15.35 -20.33
CA ASP A 19 4.38 -14.59 -20.14
C ASP A 19 4.61 -13.09 -20.34
N LYS A 20 3.81 -12.49 -21.23
CA LYS A 20 3.86 -11.04 -21.51
C LYS A 20 3.41 -10.21 -20.31
N ASN A 21 2.49 -10.72 -19.49
CA ASN A 21 1.99 -10.03 -18.30
C ASN A 21 3.12 -9.77 -17.27
N ASN A 22 4.17 -10.60 -17.30
CA ASN A 22 5.31 -10.49 -16.39
C ASN A 22 6.42 -9.56 -16.93
N ALA A 23 6.21 -8.85 -18.04
CA ALA A 23 7.20 -7.95 -18.64
C ALA A 23 7.86 -6.97 -17.65
N PRO A 24 7.12 -6.32 -16.72
CA PRO A 24 7.73 -5.45 -15.71
C PRO A 24 8.66 -6.18 -14.73
N HIS A 25 8.57 -7.51 -14.67
CA HIS A 25 9.30 -8.36 -13.73
C HIS A 25 10.30 -9.29 -14.43
N HIS A 26 10.46 -9.22 -15.75
CA HIS A 26 11.39 -10.07 -16.51
C HIS A 26 12.82 -10.01 -15.99
N ARG A 27 13.34 -8.82 -15.67
CA ARG A 27 14.69 -8.70 -15.07
C ARG A 27 14.81 -9.44 -13.75
N LYS A 28 13.75 -9.41 -12.91
CA LYS A 28 13.73 -10.13 -11.63
C LYS A 28 13.79 -11.64 -11.86
N ILE A 29 12.99 -12.14 -12.81
CA ILE A 29 12.92 -13.55 -13.17
C ILE A 29 14.25 -14.03 -13.80
N GLN A 30 14.81 -13.27 -14.75
CA GLN A 30 16.10 -13.56 -15.39
C GLN A 30 17.23 -13.67 -14.37
N ALA A 31 17.26 -12.80 -13.35
CA ALA A 31 18.27 -12.88 -12.29
C ALA A 31 18.21 -14.21 -11.54
N LEU A 32 17.01 -14.75 -11.27
CA LEU A 32 16.87 -16.03 -10.59
C LEU A 32 17.26 -17.22 -11.48
N ILE A 33 16.90 -17.18 -12.77
CA ILE A 33 17.31 -18.20 -13.75
C ILE A 33 18.82 -18.23 -13.88
N LEU A 34 19.48 -17.08 -14.10
CA LEU A 34 20.93 -17.01 -14.20
C LEU A 34 21.63 -17.46 -12.91
N TYR A 35 21.05 -17.18 -11.75
CA TYR A 35 21.57 -17.67 -10.48
C TYR A 35 21.48 -19.20 -10.35
N SER A 36 20.45 -19.84 -10.93
CA SER A 36 20.34 -21.30 -10.97
C SER A 36 21.45 -21.97 -11.76
N GLU A 37 22.06 -21.26 -12.71
CA GLU A 37 23.13 -21.77 -13.57
C GLU A 37 24.53 -21.44 -13.02
N CYS A 38 24.69 -20.23 -12.45
CA CYS A 38 26.01 -19.70 -12.10
C CYS A 38 26.35 -19.82 -10.61
N HIS A 39 25.35 -19.97 -9.74
CA HIS A 39 25.45 -19.93 -8.27
C HIS A 39 26.27 -18.76 -7.68
N ASN A 40 26.43 -17.67 -8.43
CA ASN A 40 27.19 -16.49 -8.03
C ASN A 40 26.33 -15.23 -8.12
N LEU A 41 26.02 -14.65 -6.97
CA LEU A 41 25.16 -13.47 -6.86
C LEU A 41 25.77 -12.23 -7.52
N THR A 42 27.09 -12.08 -7.47
CA THR A 42 27.79 -10.88 -7.96
C THR A 42 27.85 -10.87 -9.48
N SER A 43 28.11 -12.01 -10.12
CA SER A 43 28.12 -12.11 -11.59
C SER A 43 26.71 -11.88 -12.15
N VAL A 44 25.70 -12.55 -11.59
CA VAL A 44 24.29 -12.40 -11.98
C VAL A 44 23.83 -10.94 -11.84
N ALA A 45 24.17 -10.31 -10.72
CA ALA A 45 23.83 -8.91 -10.49
C ALA A 45 24.41 -8.01 -11.59
N LYS A 46 25.68 -8.20 -11.97
CA LYS A 46 26.32 -7.45 -13.07
C LYS A 46 25.63 -7.71 -14.41
N SER A 47 25.32 -8.96 -14.75
CA SER A 47 24.71 -9.32 -16.03
C SER A 47 23.32 -8.72 -16.22
N VAL A 48 22.50 -8.67 -15.16
CA VAL A 48 21.13 -8.16 -15.22
C VAL A 48 21.04 -6.66 -14.90
N GLY A 49 22.14 -6.03 -14.45
CA GLY A 49 22.19 -4.63 -14.06
C GLY A 49 21.55 -4.35 -12.70
N PHE A 50 21.73 -5.26 -11.75
CA PHE A 50 21.33 -5.12 -10.35
C PHE A 50 22.55 -5.02 -9.44
N VAL A 51 22.30 -4.67 -8.17
CA VAL A 51 23.27 -4.79 -7.09
C VAL A 51 23.14 -6.17 -6.45
N HIS A 52 24.25 -6.73 -5.95
CA HIS A 52 24.31 -8.03 -5.26
C HIS A 52 23.18 -8.23 -4.22
N GLN A 53 22.92 -7.21 -3.40
CA GLN A 53 21.88 -7.28 -2.36
C GLN A 53 20.47 -7.43 -2.96
N THR A 54 20.21 -6.86 -4.13
CA THR A 54 18.92 -6.98 -4.82
C THR A 54 18.68 -8.43 -5.24
N VAL A 55 19.66 -9.08 -5.86
CA VAL A 55 19.55 -10.50 -6.27
C VAL A 55 19.31 -11.39 -5.07
N ARG A 56 20.03 -11.16 -3.96
CA ARG A 56 19.81 -11.87 -2.69
C ARG A 56 18.40 -11.68 -2.13
N ASN A 57 17.88 -10.46 -2.16
CA ASN A 57 16.53 -10.17 -1.70
C ASN A 57 15.46 -10.83 -2.59
N LEU A 58 15.67 -10.86 -3.90
CA LEU A 58 14.79 -11.56 -4.85
C LEU A 58 14.77 -13.06 -4.58
N LEU A 59 15.95 -13.66 -4.39
CA LEU A 59 16.10 -15.07 -4.04
C LEU A 59 15.35 -15.42 -2.76
N ASN A 60 15.57 -14.64 -1.69
CA ASN A 60 14.87 -14.85 -0.42
C ASN A 60 13.36 -14.71 -0.57
N ARG A 61 12.89 -13.72 -1.34
CA ARG A 61 11.46 -13.48 -1.55
C ARG A 61 10.79 -14.63 -2.28
N TYR A 62 11.40 -15.10 -3.37
CA TYR A 62 10.88 -16.23 -4.13
C TYR A 62 10.90 -17.52 -3.29
N LEU A 63 11.97 -17.79 -2.53
CA LEU A 63 12.00 -18.98 -1.67
C LEU A 63 11.00 -18.93 -0.52
N SER A 64 10.61 -17.74 -0.05
CA SER A 64 9.62 -17.59 1.02
C SER A 64 8.17 -17.64 0.54
N GLY A 65 7.88 -17.31 -0.72
CA GLY A 65 6.51 -17.11 -1.18
C GLY A 65 6.29 -17.33 -2.68
N GLY A 66 7.18 -18.05 -3.34
CA GLY A 66 7.09 -18.45 -4.73
C GLY A 66 7.08 -17.30 -5.73
N LEU A 67 6.53 -17.59 -6.91
CA LEU A 67 6.39 -16.64 -8.00
C LEU A 67 5.49 -15.46 -7.62
N GLU A 68 4.38 -15.71 -6.92
CA GLU A 68 3.47 -14.64 -6.47
C GLU A 68 4.19 -13.58 -5.63
N ALA A 69 5.02 -14.00 -4.67
CA ALA A 69 5.78 -13.05 -3.86
C ALA A 69 6.80 -12.27 -4.69
N LEU A 70 7.38 -12.87 -5.73
CA LEU A 70 8.32 -12.20 -6.63
C LEU A 70 7.63 -11.10 -7.47
N LEU A 71 6.42 -11.39 -7.96
CA LEU A 71 5.63 -10.49 -8.80
C LEU A 71 4.90 -9.42 -7.97
N LYS A 72 4.60 -9.69 -6.69
CA LYS A 72 3.89 -8.73 -5.83
C LYS A 72 4.68 -7.44 -5.62
N GLU A 73 4.15 -6.34 -6.13
CA GLU A 73 4.66 -4.99 -5.86
C GLU A 73 4.05 -4.41 -4.59
N ASN A 74 4.81 -4.45 -3.49
CA ASN A 74 4.38 -3.84 -2.22
C ASN A 74 4.61 -2.32 -2.19
N ARG A 75 4.69 -1.60 -3.31
CA ARG A 75 4.93 -0.14 -3.29
C ARG A 75 3.63 0.62 -3.01
N GLY A 76 3.73 1.68 -2.22
CA GLY A 76 2.57 2.49 -1.82
C GLY A 76 1.73 1.87 -0.70
N GLY A 77 0.47 2.31 -0.61
CA GLY A 77 -0.48 1.85 0.40
C GLY A 77 -0.47 2.65 1.71
N ARG A 78 -1.42 2.31 2.57
CA ARG A 78 -1.76 3.04 3.80
C ARG A 78 -0.93 2.55 5.00
N ARG A 79 0.40 2.70 4.91
CA ARG A 79 1.35 2.20 5.94
C ARG A 79 1.50 3.09 7.18
N ARG A 80 1.18 4.38 7.06
CA ARG A 80 1.28 5.37 8.13
C ARG A 80 -0.08 6.01 8.41
N SER A 81 -1.15 5.23 8.33
CA SER A 81 -2.46 5.74 8.73
C SER A 81 -2.52 5.91 10.24
N TYR A 82 -3.16 7.00 10.65
CA TYR A 82 -3.42 7.29 12.06
C TYR A 82 -4.51 6.41 12.68
N MET A 83 -5.33 5.77 11.85
CA MET A 83 -6.48 4.95 12.26
C MET A 83 -6.63 3.78 11.28
N THR A 84 -7.25 2.65 11.60
CA THR A 84 -7.60 1.61 10.59
C THR A 84 -8.80 2.06 9.75
N HIS A 85 -9.13 1.36 8.67
CA HIS A 85 -10.30 1.75 7.86
C HIS A 85 -11.61 1.54 8.64
N GLU A 86 -11.71 0.43 9.37
CA GLU A 86 -12.84 0.08 10.24
C GLU A 86 -13.02 1.09 11.37
N GLU A 87 -11.92 1.48 12.02
CA GLU A 87 -11.95 2.51 13.05
C GLU A 87 -12.44 3.86 12.50
N GLU A 88 -12.00 4.27 11.29
CA GLU A 88 -12.52 5.49 10.65
C GLU A 88 -14.02 5.39 10.38
N GLU A 89 -14.53 4.24 9.93
CA GLU A 89 -15.97 4.03 9.72
C GLU A 89 -16.76 4.13 11.02
N VAL A 90 -16.28 3.50 12.10
CA VAL A 90 -16.94 3.55 13.41
C VAL A 90 -17.01 5.00 13.90
N PHE A 91 -15.90 5.74 13.80
CA PHE A 91 -15.86 7.16 14.13
C PHE A 91 -16.88 7.98 13.33
N LEU A 92 -16.95 7.78 12.01
CA LEU A 92 -17.90 8.51 11.17
C LEU A 92 -19.35 8.12 11.48
N LYS A 93 -19.64 6.84 11.76
CA LYS A 93 -20.97 6.34 12.14
C LYS A 93 -21.43 6.91 13.49
N GLU A 94 -20.55 6.99 14.48
CA GLU A 94 -20.82 7.61 15.78
C GLU A 94 -21.30 9.07 15.58
N HIS A 95 -20.60 9.83 14.76
CA HIS A 95 -20.94 11.22 14.49
C HIS A 95 -22.13 11.40 13.52
N LEU A 96 -22.43 10.41 12.66
CA LEU A 96 -23.64 10.37 11.85
C LEU A 96 -24.91 10.20 12.71
N SER A 97 -24.86 9.35 13.73
CA SER A 97 -26.00 9.13 14.64
C SER A 97 -26.39 10.42 15.37
N SER A 98 -25.41 11.28 15.65
CA SER A 98 -25.64 12.61 16.24
C SER A 98 -26.27 13.59 15.23
N SER A 99 -25.96 13.45 13.94
CA SER A 99 -26.50 14.30 12.85
C SER A 99 -27.97 14.02 12.53
N LEU A 100 -28.47 12.80 12.79
CA LEU A 100 -29.89 12.45 12.59
C LEU A 100 -30.84 13.28 13.47
N ASN A 101 -30.33 13.89 14.55
CA ASN A 101 -31.09 14.79 15.42
C ASN A 101 -31.20 16.22 14.88
N GLY A 102 -30.78 16.48 13.63
CA GLY A 102 -30.89 17.80 13.00
C GLY A 102 -29.74 18.76 13.33
N GLU A 103 -28.70 18.30 14.02
CA GLU A 103 -27.48 19.06 14.24
C GLU A 103 -26.53 18.91 13.05
N PHE A 104 -26.25 20.02 12.36
CA PHE A 104 -25.29 20.06 11.27
C PHE A 104 -23.87 19.79 11.78
N VAL A 105 -23.23 18.72 11.33
CA VAL A 105 -21.83 18.43 11.66
C VAL A 105 -20.91 19.30 10.81
N THR A 106 -20.19 20.21 11.47
CA THR A 106 -19.21 21.08 10.81
C THR A 106 -17.85 20.37 10.72
N VAL A 107 -17.08 20.59 9.66
CA VAL A 107 -15.72 20.01 9.51
C VAL A 107 -14.85 20.25 10.75
N ASN A 108 -14.91 21.45 11.34
CA ASN A 108 -14.09 21.82 12.48
C ASN A 108 -14.47 21.06 13.77
N THR A 109 -15.75 20.73 13.98
CA THR A 109 -16.19 19.96 15.16
C THR A 109 -15.74 18.51 15.03
N LEU A 110 -15.93 17.92 13.85
CA LEU A 110 -15.48 16.56 13.56
C LEU A 110 -13.96 16.43 13.59
N PHE A 111 -13.24 17.46 13.14
CA PHE A 111 -11.77 17.49 13.22
C PHE A 111 -11.25 17.57 14.66
N LYS A 112 -11.92 18.31 15.55
CA LYS A 112 -11.59 18.33 16.99
C LYS A 112 -11.81 16.95 17.61
N ALA A 113 -12.98 16.35 17.38
CA ALA A 113 -13.27 14.99 17.87
C ALA A 113 -12.26 13.96 17.34
N TYR A 114 -11.81 14.13 16.09
CA TYR A 114 -10.75 13.29 15.51
C TYR A 114 -9.40 13.46 16.23
N GLN A 115 -9.00 14.70 16.55
CA GLN A 115 -7.78 14.97 17.31
C GLN A 115 -7.87 14.42 18.74
N ASP A 116 -9.03 14.57 19.40
CA ASP A 116 -9.27 14.04 20.74
C ASP A 116 -9.18 12.51 20.77
N LYS A 117 -9.71 11.83 19.75
CA LYS A 117 -9.64 10.37 19.61
C LYS A 117 -8.21 9.87 19.37
N LEU A 118 -7.38 10.66 18.67
CA LEU A 118 -5.98 10.32 18.41
C LEU A 118 -5.03 10.68 19.56
N GLY A 119 -5.38 11.68 20.37
CA GLY A 119 -4.53 12.17 21.47
C GLY A 119 -3.35 13.04 21.04
N TYR A 120 -3.29 13.48 19.78
CA TYR A 120 -2.27 14.41 19.28
C TYR A 120 -2.78 15.26 18.11
N ALA A 121 -2.13 16.41 17.91
CA ALA A 121 -2.49 17.32 16.85
C ALA A 121 -2.16 16.75 15.46
N THR A 122 -3.18 16.64 14.62
CA THR A 122 -3.06 16.30 13.20
C THR A 122 -3.30 17.50 12.29
N THR A 123 -3.01 17.37 11.00
CA THR A 123 -3.26 18.40 9.98
C THR A 123 -4.66 18.22 9.38
N LYS A 124 -5.35 19.32 9.05
CA LYS A 124 -6.66 19.27 8.39
C LYS A 124 -6.64 18.53 7.05
N ASP A 125 -5.52 18.57 6.32
CA ASP A 125 -5.38 17.87 5.03
C ASP A 125 -5.55 16.36 5.15
N VAL A 126 -4.97 15.76 6.19
CA VAL A 126 -5.11 14.33 6.49
C VAL A 126 -6.58 13.98 6.74
N PHE A 127 -7.27 14.84 7.48
CA PHE A 127 -8.66 14.69 7.80
C PHE A 127 -9.58 14.86 6.57
N TYR A 128 -9.29 15.81 5.69
CA TYR A 128 -9.98 15.93 4.40
C TYR A 128 -9.76 14.70 3.51
N GLN A 129 -8.56 14.10 3.52
CA GLN A 129 -8.32 12.86 2.80
C GLN A 129 -9.10 11.69 3.41
N LEU A 130 -9.27 11.64 4.74
CA LEU A 130 -10.14 10.67 5.41
C LEU A 130 -11.58 10.80 4.90
N LEU A 131 -12.15 12.01 4.98
CA LEU A 131 -13.51 12.28 4.53
C LEU A 131 -13.72 11.90 3.06
N LYS A 132 -12.80 12.31 2.19
CA LYS A 132 -12.84 11.99 0.76
C LYS A 132 -12.83 10.49 0.47
N ARG A 133 -12.11 9.68 1.26
CA ARG A 133 -12.10 8.21 1.11
C ARG A 133 -13.42 7.56 1.47
N HIS A 134 -14.13 8.13 2.43
CA HIS A 134 -15.44 7.66 2.89
C HIS A 134 -16.61 8.28 2.12
N GLY A 135 -16.34 8.95 1.00
CA GLY A 135 -17.37 9.50 0.11
C GLY A 135 -17.96 10.84 0.53
N TRP A 136 -17.45 11.47 1.59
CA TRP A 136 -18.03 12.72 2.09
C TRP A 136 -17.68 13.91 1.19
N VAL A 137 -18.72 14.63 0.76
CA VAL A 137 -18.61 15.80 -0.11
C VAL A 137 -18.99 17.05 0.67
N LYS A 138 -18.36 18.16 0.30
CA LYS A 138 -18.73 19.48 0.83
C LYS A 138 -20.03 19.94 0.18
N GLU A 139 -21.03 20.25 1.00
CA GLU A 139 -22.36 20.61 0.50
C GLU A 139 -22.52 22.11 0.22
N SER A 140 -21.90 23.00 1.01
CA SER A 140 -21.78 24.43 0.65
C SER A 140 -20.79 25.21 1.54
N LYS A 141 -20.53 26.48 1.19
CA LYS A 141 -19.69 27.45 1.94
C LYS A 141 -20.65 28.43 2.62
N ASP A 142 -21.01 28.20 3.88
CA ASP A 142 -21.93 29.08 4.59
C ASP A 142 -21.20 30.39 4.94
N SER A 143 -21.47 31.42 4.15
CA SER A 143 -20.67 32.66 4.09
C SER A 143 -20.73 33.51 5.36
N LEU A 144 -21.71 33.27 6.23
CA LEU A 144 -21.92 34.05 7.45
C LEU A 144 -21.04 33.62 8.63
N ARG A 145 -20.43 32.42 8.58
CA ARG A 145 -19.61 31.88 9.69
C ARG A 145 -18.28 31.25 9.26
N GLY A 146 -18.01 31.14 7.96
CA GLY A 146 -16.79 30.51 7.45
C GLY A 146 -16.75 28.98 7.64
N GLU A 147 -17.90 28.37 7.94
CA GLU A 147 -18.03 26.95 8.24
C GLU A 147 -18.40 26.15 6.98
N ILE A 148 -17.83 24.95 6.86
CA ILE A 148 -18.06 24.03 5.75
C ILE A 148 -18.96 22.90 6.26
N LYS A 149 -20.09 22.72 5.60
CA LYS A 149 -21.01 21.60 5.81
C LYS A 149 -20.59 20.42 4.94
N LEU A 150 -20.65 19.22 5.49
CA LEU A 150 -20.37 17.97 4.78
C LEU A 150 -21.64 17.14 4.69
N THR A 151 -21.80 16.42 3.60
CA THR A 151 -22.80 15.38 3.42
C THR A 151 -22.22 14.15 2.75
N GLN A 152 -22.94 13.03 2.91
CA GLN A 152 -22.53 11.71 2.48
C GLN A 152 -23.09 11.38 1.09
#